data_AF-A0A7G5FBU0-F1
#
_entry.id   AF-A0A7G5FBU0-F1
#
_cell.length_a   1.000
_cell.length_b   1.000
_cell.length_c   1.000
_cell.angle_alpha   90.00
_cell.angle_beta   90.00
_cell.angle_gamma   90.00
#
_symmetry.space_group_name_H-M   'P 1'
#
loop_
_entity.id
_entity.type
_entity.pdbx_description
1 polymer ?
#
loop_
_entity_poly.entity_id
_entity_poly.type
_entity_poly.pdbx_seq_one_letter_code
_entity_poly.pdbx_strand_id
1 'polypeptide(L)'
;MTFTPPPHTMQRLDTTRAMTDPTDADSITGAHLRALREAFGMSAKDLADFLACSLRVVQRWEATTAPAWAVVELDTLTNDSLAWLEKLDQHSGTVPMWRDGFHISQDGRQLPASWWRMLVGHAMLTNPELVPEWVEP
;
A
#
# COMPACT_ATOMS: atom_id res chain seq x y z
N MET A 1 66.97 17.90 13.01
CA MET A 1 66.40 19.26 13.05
C MET A 1 65.38 19.35 11.93
N THR A 2 64.13 19.54 12.30
CA THR A 2 62.94 19.36 11.47
C THR A 2 62.46 20.71 10.97
N PHE A 3 62.08 20.81 9.70
CA PHE A 3 61.26 21.93 9.22
C PHE A 3 60.16 21.38 8.30
N THR A 4 58.92 21.56 8.75
CA THR A 4 57.68 21.08 8.13
C THR A 4 57.01 22.25 7.40
N PRO A 5 56.56 22.12 6.14
CA PRO A 5 55.60 23.05 5.55
C PRO A 5 54.16 22.56 5.79
N PRO A 6 53.16 23.46 5.85
CA PRO A 6 51.79 23.08 6.19
C PRO A 6 51.10 22.40 5.00
N PRO A 7 50.32 21.32 5.21
CA PRO A 7 49.47 20.81 4.15
C PRO A 7 48.25 21.73 4.00
N HIS A 8 48.17 22.41 2.86
CA HIS A 8 46.91 22.97 2.40
C HIS A 8 45.88 21.85 2.33
N THR A 9 44.80 22.01 3.09
CA THR A 9 43.59 21.19 3.07
C THR A 9 43.04 21.11 1.64
N MET A 10 43.45 20.08 0.89
CA MET A 10 42.61 19.56 -0.17
C MET A 10 41.67 18.55 0.49
N GLN A 11 40.43 18.97 0.71
CA GLN A 11 39.33 18.05 0.95
C GLN A 11 39.30 17.04 -0.19
N ARG A 12 39.87 15.86 0.03
CA ARG A 12 39.40 14.67 -0.66
C ARG A 12 37.98 14.46 -0.18
N LEU A 13 37.03 14.61 -1.10
CA LEU A 13 35.74 13.96 -1.00
C LEU A 13 36.04 12.46 -0.97
N ASP A 14 36.32 11.92 0.21
CA ASP A 14 36.22 10.49 0.47
C ASP A 14 34.73 10.15 0.35
N THR A 15 34.33 9.97 -0.90
CA THR A 15 33.09 9.32 -1.30
C THR A 15 33.25 7.85 -0.98
N THR A 16 33.29 7.50 0.30
CA THR A 16 32.75 6.21 0.73
C THR A 16 31.25 6.41 0.83
N ARG A 17 30.63 6.51 -0.36
CA ARG A 17 29.22 6.20 -0.53
C ARG A 17 29.08 4.79 0.01
N ALA A 18 28.47 4.66 1.19
CA ALA A 18 28.00 3.39 1.68
C ALA A 18 27.20 2.78 0.53
N MET A 19 27.78 1.77 -0.10
CA MET A 19 27.16 0.99 -1.14
C MET A 19 26.15 0.12 -0.41
N THR A 20 25.00 0.72 -0.08
CA THR A 20 23.78 -0.03 0.21
C THR A 20 23.52 -0.88 -1.01
N ASP A 21 23.64 -2.19 -0.81
CA ASP A 21 23.16 -3.21 -1.73
C ASP A 21 21.75 -2.81 -2.22
N PRO A 22 21.52 -2.65 -3.53
CA PRO A 22 20.23 -2.20 -4.07
C PRO A 22 19.09 -3.21 -3.86
N THR A 23 19.34 -4.31 -3.14
CA THR A 23 18.36 -5.37 -2.90
C THR A 23 17.50 -5.16 -1.64
N ASP A 24 17.87 -4.23 -0.75
CA ASP A 24 17.18 -4.00 0.54
C ASP A 24 16.16 -2.84 0.53
N ALA A 25 16.09 -2.05 -0.55
CA ALA A 25 15.32 -0.81 -0.57
C ALA A 25 13.80 -0.98 -0.70
N ASP A 26 13.32 -2.16 -1.12
CA ASP A 26 11.92 -2.32 -1.55
C ASP A 26 11.14 -3.38 -0.75
N SER A 27 11.71 -3.95 0.32
CA SER A 27 11.00 -4.91 1.19
C SER A 27 10.39 -4.23 2.40
N ILE A 28 9.14 -4.56 2.75
CA ILE A 28 8.50 -4.06 3.99
C ILE A 28 8.47 -5.15 5.07
N THR A 29 8.50 -4.71 6.33
CA THR A 29 8.33 -5.62 7.47
C THR A 29 6.95 -6.26 7.45
N GLY A 30 6.84 -7.45 8.04
CA GLY A 30 5.56 -8.15 8.15
C GLY A 30 4.48 -7.37 8.90
N ALA A 31 4.88 -6.60 9.92
CA ALA A 31 3.98 -5.70 10.63
C ALA A 31 3.44 -4.58 9.73
N HIS A 32 4.29 -4.01 8.87
CA HIS A 32 3.86 -3.01 7.88
C HIS A 32 2.88 -3.65 6.88
N LEU A 33 3.22 -4.82 6.32
CA LEU A 33 2.34 -5.55 5.39
C LEU A 33 0.95 -5.78 6.00
N ARG A 34 0.92 -6.25 7.25
CA ARG A 34 -0.32 -6.49 7.98
C ARG A 34 -1.13 -5.22 8.17
N ALA A 35 -0.49 -4.13 8.54
CA ALA A 35 -1.14 -2.84 8.72
C ALA A 35 -1.77 -2.33 7.41
N LEU A 36 -1.05 -2.42 6.28
CA LEU A 36 -1.59 -2.06 4.96
C LEU A 36 -2.80 -2.92 4.60
N ARG A 37 -2.68 -4.24 4.77
CA ARG A 37 -3.79 -5.16 4.50
C ARG A 37 -5.05 -4.80 5.28
N GLU A 38 -4.90 -4.57 6.58
CA GLU A 38 -6.02 -4.22 7.46
C GLU A 38 -6.58 -2.84 7.12
N ALA A 39 -5.73 -1.87 6.76
CA ALA A 39 -6.15 -0.55 6.28
C ALA A 39 -6.98 -0.64 4.99
N PHE A 40 -6.68 -1.59 4.09
CA PHE A 40 -7.49 -1.86 2.91
C PHE A 40 -8.78 -2.64 3.20
N GLY A 41 -9.07 -2.98 4.46
CA GLY A 41 -10.24 -3.78 4.83
C GLY A 41 -10.16 -5.24 4.36
N MET A 42 -8.96 -5.75 4.10
CA MET A 42 -8.75 -7.10 3.56
C MET A 42 -8.42 -8.12 4.66
N SER A 43 -8.95 -9.33 4.54
CA SER A 43 -8.44 -10.48 5.29
C SER A 43 -7.12 -10.99 4.69
N ALA A 44 -6.36 -11.78 5.45
CA ALA A 44 -5.14 -12.42 4.93
C ALA A 44 -5.42 -13.31 3.71
N LYS A 45 -6.63 -13.87 3.61
CA LYS A 45 -7.06 -14.64 2.43
C LYS A 45 -7.27 -13.71 1.23
N ASP A 46 -7.95 -12.60 1.41
CA ASP A 46 -8.20 -11.64 0.32
C ASP A 46 -6.89 -11.09 -0.24
N LEU A 47 -5.91 -10.79 0.63
CA LEU A 47 -4.59 -10.36 0.17
C LEU A 47 -3.85 -11.48 -0.59
N ALA A 48 -3.99 -12.73 -0.15
CA ALA A 48 -3.39 -13.86 -0.84
C ALA A 48 -4.00 -14.04 -2.24
N ASP A 49 -5.33 -13.93 -2.35
CA ASP A 49 -6.05 -13.99 -3.63
C ASP A 49 -5.61 -12.82 -4.55
N PHE A 50 -5.51 -11.60 -4.01
CA PHE A 50 -5.06 -10.41 -4.74
C PHE A 50 -3.62 -10.54 -5.25
N LEU A 51 -2.69 -11.04 -4.43
CA LEU A 51 -1.29 -11.26 -4.78
C LEU A 51 -1.05 -12.59 -5.54
N ALA A 52 -2.12 -13.31 -5.89
CA ALA A 52 -2.08 -14.61 -6.56
C ALA A 52 -1.13 -15.63 -5.87
N CYS A 53 -1.14 -15.68 -4.54
CA CYS A 53 -0.33 -16.61 -3.76
C CYS A 53 -1.16 -17.32 -2.68
N SER A 54 -0.54 -18.26 -1.95
CA SER A 54 -1.27 -19.00 -0.90
C SER A 54 -1.39 -18.19 0.40
N LEU A 55 -2.47 -18.41 1.16
CA LEU A 55 -2.65 -17.82 2.50
C LEU A 55 -1.43 -18.03 3.42
N ARG A 56 -0.82 -19.23 3.36
CA ARG A 56 0.36 -19.56 4.17
C ARG A 56 1.56 -18.68 3.84
N VAL A 57 1.69 -18.25 2.58
CA VAL A 57 2.77 -17.37 2.13
C VAL A 57 2.57 -15.97 2.72
N VAL A 58 1.36 -15.42 2.63
CA VAL A 58 1.03 -14.12 3.25
C VAL A 58 1.24 -14.14 4.76
N GLN A 59 0.73 -15.16 5.45
CA GLN A 59 0.90 -15.29 6.91
C GLN A 59 2.38 -15.38 7.32
N ARG A 60 3.20 -16.06 6.50
CA ARG A 60 4.65 -16.09 6.72
C ARG A 60 5.26 -14.71 6.55
N TRP A 61 4.92 -13.98 5.50
CA TRP A 61 5.44 -12.63 5.27
C TRP A 61 5.03 -11.65 6.37
N GLU A 62 3.80 -11.74 6.88
CA GLU A 62 3.35 -10.91 8.02
C GLU A 62 4.12 -11.19 9.31
N ALA A 63 4.70 -12.39 9.46
CA ALA A 63 5.57 -12.73 10.58
C ALA A 63 7.04 -12.37 10.34
N THR A 64 7.43 -12.06 9.10
CA THR A 64 8.81 -11.75 8.73
C THR A 64 8.91 -10.47 7.89
N THR A 65 9.03 -10.63 6.58
CA THR A 65 9.28 -9.59 5.58
C THR A 65 8.60 -10.02 4.29
N ALA A 66 7.97 -9.06 3.61
CA ALA A 66 7.37 -9.27 2.30
C ALA A 66 8.40 -9.05 1.19
N PRO A 67 8.34 -9.80 0.08
CA PRO A 67 9.22 -9.54 -1.06
C PRO A 67 8.84 -8.23 -1.76
N ALA A 68 9.82 -7.59 -2.41
CA ALA A 68 9.66 -6.30 -3.08
C ALA A 68 8.51 -6.24 -4.09
N TRP A 69 8.31 -7.30 -4.88
CA TRP A 69 7.22 -7.32 -5.86
C TRP A 69 5.82 -7.24 -5.21
N ALA A 70 5.66 -7.76 -3.99
CA ALA A 70 4.39 -7.67 -3.27
C ALA A 70 4.13 -6.21 -2.82
N VAL A 71 5.20 -5.46 -2.54
CA VAL A 71 5.11 -4.02 -2.23
C VAL A 71 4.65 -3.23 -3.46
N VAL A 72 5.20 -3.52 -4.64
CA VAL A 72 4.77 -2.90 -5.90
C VAL A 72 3.28 -3.13 -6.19
N GLU A 73 2.78 -4.34 -5.93
CA GLU A 73 1.35 -4.64 -6.07
C GLU A 73 0.47 -3.87 -5.06
N LEU A 74 0.95 -3.70 -3.83
CA LEU A 74 0.28 -2.90 -2.81
C LEU A 74 0.30 -1.40 -3.14
N ASP A 75 1.37 -0.89 -3.74
CA ASP A 75 1.42 0.49 -4.24
C ASP A 75 0.40 0.69 -5.36
N THR A 76 0.22 -0.30 -6.23
CA THR A 76 -0.82 -0.28 -7.26
C THR A 76 -2.21 -0.23 -6.63
N LEU A 77 -2.49 -1.05 -5.61
CA LEU A 77 -3.74 -1.00 -4.85
C LEU A 77 -3.95 0.34 -4.14
N THR A 78 -2.87 0.93 -3.61
CA THR A 78 -2.88 2.24 -2.96
C THR A 78 -3.32 3.32 -3.95
N ASN A 79 -2.70 3.35 -5.14
CA ASN A 79 -3.03 4.32 -6.18
C ASN A 79 -4.46 4.15 -6.69
N ASP A 80 -4.94 2.91 -6.88
CA ASP A 80 -6.33 2.64 -7.27
C ASP A 80 -7.32 3.12 -6.18
N SER A 81 -7.01 2.85 -4.92
CA SER A 81 -7.80 3.29 -3.76
C SER A 81 -7.90 4.83 -3.70
N LEU A 82 -6.78 5.53 -3.90
CA LEU A 82 -6.74 6.99 -3.94
C LEU A 82 -7.56 7.55 -5.10
N ALA A 83 -7.46 6.96 -6.29
CA ALA A 83 -8.22 7.39 -7.46
C ALA A 83 -9.74 7.17 -7.28
N TRP A 84 -10.15 6.15 -6.53
CA TRP A 84 -11.54 5.95 -6.15
C TRP A 84 -12.02 6.93 -5.08
N LEU A 85 -11.18 7.24 -4.08
CA LEU A 85 -11.51 8.26 -3.08
C LEU A 85 -11.72 9.64 -3.72
N GLU A 86 -10.86 10.02 -4.67
CA GLU A 86 -11.04 11.28 -5.41
C GLU A 86 -12.38 11.33 -6.15
N LYS A 87 -12.80 10.22 -6.77
CA LYS A 87 -14.12 10.11 -7.42
C LYS A 87 -15.27 10.21 -6.42
N LEU A 88 -15.14 9.56 -5.27
CA LEU A 88 -16.16 9.58 -4.20
C LEU A 88 -16.26 10.97 -3.55
N ASP A 89 -15.15 11.68 -3.38
CA ASP A 89 -15.14 13.05 -2.86
C ASP A 89 -15.85 14.04 -3.79
N GLN A 90 -15.87 13.77 -5.09
CA GLN A 90 -16.56 14.58 -6.11
C GLN A 90 -17.99 14.12 -6.39
N HIS A 91 -18.44 13.02 -5.80
CA HIS A 91 -19.75 12.42 -6.07
C HIS A 91 -20.82 12.97 -5.12
N SER A 92 -21.94 13.45 -5.65
CA SER A 92 -23.12 13.82 -4.85
C SER A 92 -24.24 12.80 -5.07
N GLY A 93 -24.85 12.32 -3.99
CA GLY A 93 -25.98 11.39 -4.05
C GLY A 93 -25.64 9.97 -3.62
N THR A 94 -26.38 8.99 -4.15
CA THR A 94 -26.30 7.61 -3.65
C THR A 94 -25.10 6.84 -4.19
N VAL A 95 -24.53 5.99 -3.34
CA VAL A 95 -23.45 5.07 -3.69
C VAL A 95 -23.81 3.65 -3.22
N PRO A 96 -23.79 2.65 -4.12
CA PRO A 96 -24.13 1.28 -3.76
C PRO A 96 -23.09 0.68 -2.82
N MET A 97 -23.54 -0.05 -1.80
CA MET A 97 -22.72 -0.84 -0.88
C MET A 97 -23.19 -2.28 -0.83
N TRP A 98 -22.25 -3.22 -0.98
CA TRP A 98 -22.51 -4.65 -0.89
C TRP A 98 -22.03 -5.22 0.44
N ARG A 99 -22.73 -6.25 0.94
CA ARG A 99 -22.34 -6.94 2.19
C ARG A 99 -21.17 -7.90 1.98
N ASP A 100 -21.16 -8.55 0.84
CA ASP A 100 -20.25 -9.61 0.44
C ASP A 100 -19.98 -9.53 -1.07
N GLY A 101 -19.22 -10.50 -1.59
CA GLY A 101 -18.79 -10.52 -2.98
C GLY A 101 -17.60 -9.59 -3.24
N PHE A 102 -17.53 -9.08 -4.46
CA PHE A 102 -16.40 -8.31 -4.96
C PHE A 102 -16.84 -6.99 -5.57
N HIS A 103 -15.93 -6.02 -5.54
CA HIS A 103 -15.95 -4.82 -6.36
C HIS A 103 -14.85 -4.93 -7.41
N ILE A 104 -15.03 -4.28 -8.55
CA ILE A 104 -14.03 -4.27 -9.62
C ILE A 104 -13.20 -2.98 -9.51
N SER A 105 -11.89 -3.12 -9.30
CA SER A 105 -10.92 -2.01 -9.33
C SER A 105 -10.79 -1.43 -10.73
N GLN A 106 -10.11 -0.28 -10.88
CA GLN A 106 -9.95 0.35 -12.20
C GLN A 106 -9.17 -0.52 -13.19
N ASP A 107 -8.25 -1.35 -12.69
CA ASP A 107 -7.48 -2.30 -13.49
C ASP A 107 -8.21 -3.63 -13.75
N GLY A 108 -9.48 -3.75 -13.33
CA GLY A 108 -10.32 -4.92 -13.59
C GLY A 108 -10.16 -6.07 -12.60
N ARG A 109 -9.33 -5.93 -11.55
CA ARG A 109 -9.20 -6.95 -10.51
C ARG A 109 -10.43 -6.99 -9.59
N GLN A 110 -10.69 -8.16 -9.04
CA GLN A 110 -11.72 -8.34 -8.02
C GLN A 110 -11.14 -8.04 -6.65
N LEU A 111 -11.68 -7.02 -5.99
CA LEU A 111 -11.37 -6.66 -4.60
C LEU A 111 -12.55 -7.02 -3.71
N PRO A 112 -12.33 -7.44 -2.45
CA PRO A 112 -13.42 -7.82 -1.57
C PRO A 112 -14.35 -6.64 -1.31
N ALA A 113 -15.65 -6.90 -1.13
CA ALA A 113 -16.62 -5.83 -0.82
C ALA A 113 -16.23 -5.00 0.44
N SER A 114 -15.46 -5.57 1.37
CA SER A 114 -14.90 -4.84 2.51
C SER A 114 -13.96 -3.70 2.13
N TRP A 115 -13.17 -3.84 1.06
CA TRP A 115 -12.34 -2.76 0.53
C TRP A 115 -13.20 -1.58 0.05
N TRP A 116 -14.23 -1.86 -0.73
CA TRP A 116 -15.15 -0.81 -1.22
C TRP A 116 -15.85 -0.08 -0.07
N ARG A 117 -16.33 -0.83 0.93
CA ARG A 117 -16.94 -0.24 2.13
C ARG A 117 -15.96 0.63 2.92
N MET A 118 -14.68 0.26 2.97
CA MET A 118 -13.66 1.09 3.61
C MET A 118 -13.51 2.42 2.87
N LEU A 119 -13.44 2.42 1.53
CA LEU A 119 -13.34 3.65 0.74
C LEU A 119 -14.57 4.55 0.91
N VAL A 120 -15.78 3.98 0.80
CA VAL A 120 -17.03 4.72 1.01
C VAL A 120 -17.06 5.30 2.43
N GLY A 121 -16.71 4.51 3.45
CA GLY A 121 -16.65 4.96 4.83
C GLY A 121 -15.64 6.10 5.05
N HIS A 122 -14.48 6.06 4.38
CA HIS A 122 -13.51 7.15 4.43
C HIS A 122 -14.05 8.42 3.74
N ALA A 123 -14.60 8.29 2.54
CA ALA A 123 -15.17 9.41 1.80
C ALA A 123 -16.34 10.09 2.53
N MET A 124 -17.13 9.34 3.31
CA MET A 124 -18.18 9.94 4.16
C MET A 124 -17.64 10.91 5.22
N LEU A 125 -16.36 10.81 5.61
CA LEU A 125 -15.75 11.74 6.56
C LEU A 125 -15.44 13.11 5.91
N THR A 126 -15.28 13.15 4.59
CA THR A 126 -14.86 14.32 3.81
C THR A 126 -15.98 14.87 2.94
N ASN A 127 -16.92 14.03 2.51
CA ASN A 127 -18.03 14.37 1.62
C ASN A 127 -19.39 14.09 2.30
N PRO A 128 -20.07 15.12 2.86
CA PRO A 128 -21.35 14.96 3.54
C PRO A 128 -22.54 14.74 2.59
N GLU A 129 -22.36 14.94 1.28
CA GLU A 129 -23.41 14.70 0.27
C GLU A 129 -23.44 13.25 -0.23
N LEU A 130 -22.48 12.43 0.21
CA LEU A 130 -22.39 11.03 -0.11
C LEU A 130 -23.37 10.20 0.73
N VAL A 131 -24.31 9.52 0.07
CA VAL A 131 -25.32 8.70 0.75
C VAL A 131 -25.09 7.21 0.42
N PRO A 132 -24.51 6.41 1.33
CA PRO A 132 -24.39 4.98 1.09
C PRO A 132 -25.75 4.27 1.09
N GLU A 133 -25.97 3.38 0.13
CA GLU A 133 -27.19 2.56 0.02
C GLU A 133 -26.84 1.07 -0.08
N TRP A 134 -27.43 0.25 0.80
CA TRP A 134 -27.23 -1.20 0.73
C TRP A 134 -27.93 -1.78 -0.49
N VAL A 135 -27.18 -2.50 -1.33
CA VAL A 135 -27.73 -3.25 -2.46
C VAL A 135 -27.97 -4.68 -2.00
N GLU A 136 -29.21 -5.14 -2.08
CA GLU A 136 -29.56 -6.56 -1.88
C GLU A 136 -29.11 -7.38 -3.09
N PRO A 137 -28.65 -8.63 -2.88
CA PRO A 137 -28.18 -9.52 -3.95
C PRO A 137 -29.29 -9.94 -4.93
#